data_AF-A0A7S0QUG8-F1
#
_entry.id   AF-A0A7S0QUG8-F1
#
_cell.length_a   1.000
_cell.length_b   1.000
_cell.length_c   1.000
_cell.angle_alpha   90.00
_cell.angle_beta   90.00
_cell.angle_gamma   90.00
#
_symmetry.space_group_name_H-M   'P 1'
#
loop_
_entity.id
_entity.type
_entity.pdbx_description
1 polymer ?
#
loop_
_entity_poly.entity_id
_entity_poly.type
_entity_poly.pdbx_seq_one_letter_code
_entity_poly.pdbx_strand_id
1 'polypeptide(L)'
;VKVVMDTFAWKSLTILRKIPKTDAFVLVAVTAVTVQCNLAVAVIAGVIISALGFAYKQGTQISASRFLSAQKENTAVYTLQGALFFGSVMQFRSLLDPSAEPLDSVVLDFRECRVWDQSALEAVDAAVQQFTDAGKQVVLQHLSPDCQRLLNKAGDLVKVEVLGDDPRYPVAADYPDEPTPGTPYNDFKDYVPVNF
;
A
#
# COMPACT_ATOMS: atom_id res chain seq x y z
N VAL A 1 31.61 -33.02 -23.54
CA VAL A 1 30.21 -33.10 -23.04
C VAL A 1 30.13 -33.60 -21.59
N LYS A 2 30.86 -34.67 -21.19
CA LYS A 2 30.82 -35.26 -19.83
C LYS A 2 31.09 -34.26 -18.68
N VAL A 3 32.12 -33.40 -18.82
CA VAL A 3 32.50 -32.41 -17.79
C VAL A 3 31.44 -31.33 -17.55
N VAL A 4 30.72 -30.89 -18.59
CA VAL A 4 29.66 -29.88 -18.45
C VAL A 4 28.43 -30.48 -17.74
N MET A 5 28.13 -31.75 -18.00
CA MET A 5 27.04 -32.46 -17.31
C MET A 5 27.37 -32.74 -15.84
N ASP A 6 28.64 -32.98 -15.49
CA ASP A 6 29.10 -33.17 -14.11
C ASP A 6 29.20 -31.85 -13.32
N THR A 7 29.43 -30.72 -14.00
CA THR A 7 29.49 -29.38 -13.35
C THR A 7 28.08 -28.79 -13.16
N PHE A 8 27.10 -29.19 -13.97
CA PHE A 8 25.71 -28.77 -13.79
C PHE A 8 25.12 -29.41 -12.54
N ALA A 9 24.96 -28.61 -11.48
CA ALA A 9 24.25 -29.02 -10.28
C ALA A 9 22.74 -29.09 -10.59
N TRP A 10 22.26 -30.24 -11.09
CA TRP A 10 20.83 -30.48 -11.37
C TRP A 10 19.92 -30.24 -10.16
N LYS A 11 20.45 -30.33 -8.93
CA LYS A 11 19.74 -29.94 -7.70
C LYS A 11 19.40 -28.45 -7.62
N SER A 12 20.17 -27.57 -8.28
CA SER A 12 19.90 -26.11 -8.30
C SER A 12 18.64 -25.74 -9.08
N LEU A 13 18.23 -26.54 -10.07
CA LEU A 13 16.95 -26.37 -10.76
C LEU A 13 15.75 -26.62 -9.83
N THR A 14 15.89 -27.49 -8.83
CA THR A 14 14.86 -27.72 -7.81
C THR A 14 14.73 -26.53 -6.85
N ILE A 15 15.84 -25.84 -6.57
CA ILE A 15 15.85 -24.63 -5.72
C ILE A 15 15.11 -23.47 -6.39
N LEU A 16 15.07 -23.43 -7.74
CA LEU A 16 14.33 -22.44 -8.51
C LEU A 16 12.81 -22.43 -8.22
N ARG A 17 12.25 -23.53 -7.71
CA ARG A 17 10.83 -23.57 -7.29
C ARG A 17 10.57 -22.97 -5.90
N LYS A 18 11.61 -22.75 -5.10
CA LYS A 18 11.50 -22.19 -3.74
C LYS A 18 11.73 -20.68 -3.67
N ILE A 19 12.26 -20.08 -4.72
CA ILE A 19 12.51 -18.63 -4.78
C ILE A 19 11.22 -17.86 -5.13
N PRO A 20 11.09 -16.59 -4.71
CA PRO A 20 10.00 -15.72 -5.12
C PRO A 20 9.85 -15.71 -6.65
N LYS A 21 8.61 -15.68 -7.15
CA LYS A 21 8.32 -15.71 -8.60
C LYS A 21 9.03 -14.58 -9.35
N THR A 22 9.16 -13.41 -8.73
CA THR A 22 9.87 -12.26 -9.28
C THR A 22 11.36 -12.54 -9.47
N ASP A 23 12.02 -13.14 -8.49
CA ASP A 23 13.46 -13.47 -8.56
C ASP A 23 13.72 -14.57 -9.58
N ALA A 24 12.81 -15.56 -9.68
CA ALA A 24 12.86 -16.57 -10.73
C ALA A 24 12.73 -15.96 -12.13
N PHE A 25 11.83 -14.99 -12.29
CA PHE A 25 11.66 -14.27 -13.56
C PHE A 25 12.93 -13.51 -13.93
N VAL A 26 13.54 -12.78 -12.98
CA VAL A 26 14.83 -12.09 -13.20
C VAL A 26 15.88 -13.08 -13.66
N LEU A 27 16.02 -14.23 -12.98
CA LEU A 27 17.03 -15.23 -13.31
C LEU A 27 16.85 -15.78 -14.73
N VAL A 28 15.62 -16.12 -15.11
CA VAL A 28 15.30 -16.62 -16.45
C VAL A 28 15.55 -15.53 -17.50
N ALA A 29 15.12 -14.30 -17.26
CA ALA A 29 15.32 -13.17 -18.16
C ALA A 29 16.81 -12.89 -18.40
N VAL A 30 17.61 -12.80 -17.33
CA VAL A 30 19.07 -12.59 -17.43
C VAL A 30 19.75 -13.73 -18.15
N THR A 31 19.34 -14.98 -17.89
CA THR A 31 19.88 -16.15 -18.59
C THR A 31 19.57 -16.09 -20.09
N ALA A 32 18.34 -15.75 -20.47
CA ALA A 32 17.96 -15.61 -21.88
C ALA A 32 18.76 -14.48 -22.58
N VAL A 33 18.91 -13.32 -21.91
CA VAL A 33 19.75 -12.22 -22.43
C VAL A 33 21.21 -12.66 -22.56
N THR A 34 21.74 -13.48 -21.64
CA THR A 34 23.12 -13.99 -21.71
C THR A 34 23.34 -14.93 -22.88
N VAL A 35 22.31 -15.65 -23.32
CA VAL A 35 22.40 -16.53 -24.50
C VAL A 35 22.39 -15.72 -25.80
N GLN A 36 21.64 -14.62 -25.83
CA GLN A 36 21.49 -13.80 -27.04
C GLN A 36 22.52 -12.67 -27.16
N CYS A 37 23.04 -12.20 -26.03
CA CYS A 37 23.95 -11.06 -25.90
C CYS A 37 25.18 -11.41 -25.03
N ASN A 38 26.08 -10.46 -24.85
CA ASN A 38 27.26 -10.62 -23.99
C ASN A 38 26.89 -10.60 -22.49
N LEU A 39 27.70 -11.30 -21.67
CA LEU A 39 27.54 -11.37 -20.21
C LEU A 39 27.42 -9.98 -19.55
N ALA A 40 28.21 -9.01 -19.98
CA ALA A 40 28.17 -7.65 -19.43
C ALA A 40 26.78 -6.99 -19.58
N VAL A 41 26.14 -7.15 -20.74
CA VAL A 41 24.80 -6.60 -21.01
C VAL A 41 23.77 -7.32 -20.13
N ALA A 42 23.88 -8.64 -20.01
CA ALA A 42 22.97 -9.43 -19.18
C ALA A 42 23.05 -9.05 -17.69
N VAL A 43 24.26 -8.81 -17.16
CA VAL A 43 24.45 -8.37 -15.78
C VAL A 43 23.81 -7.00 -15.54
N ILE A 44 24.07 -6.03 -16.42
CA ILE A 44 23.48 -4.68 -16.29
C ILE A 44 21.96 -4.75 -16.34
N ALA A 45 21.39 -5.46 -17.32
CA ALA A 45 19.94 -5.65 -17.43
C ALA A 45 19.37 -6.33 -16.17
N GLY A 46 20.06 -7.35 -15.65
CA GLY A 46 19.66 -8.05 -14.44
C GLY A 46 19.61 -7.17 -13.21
N VAL A 47 20.60 -6.30 -13.03
CA VAL A 47 20.62 -5.34 -11.91
C VAL A 47 19.45 -4.36 -12.02
N ILE A 48 19.18 -3.83 -13.21
CA ILE A 48 18.06 -2.89 -13.44
C ILE A 48 16.71 -3.56 -13.14
N ILE A 49 16.47 -4.76 -13.68
CA ILE A 49 15.20 -5.48 -13.45
C ILE A 49 15.07 -5.86 -11.98
N SER A 50 16.15 -6.29 -11.32
CA SER A 50 16.14 -6.61 -9.88
C SER A 50 15.83 -5.39 -9.03
N ALA A 51 16.45 -4.25 -9.34
CA ALA A 51 16.21 -3.00 -8.63
C ALA A 51 14.76 -2.53 -8.79
N LEU A 52 14.20 -2.61 -10.01
CA LEU A 52 12.81 -2.25 -10.27
C LEU A 52 11.83 -3.19 -9.55
N GLY A 53 12.08 -4.51 -9.61
CA GLY A 53 11.26 -5.50 -8.92
C GLY A 53 11.30 -5.33 -7.40
N PHE A 54 12.48 -5.03 -6.85
CA PHE A 54 12.64 -4.72 -5.42
C PHE A 54 11.91 -3.44 -5.03
N ALA A 55 12.09 -2.36 -5.79
CA ALA A 55 11.42 -1.08 -5.54
C ALA A 55 9.89 -1.25 -5.61
N TYR A 56 9.37 -2.00 -6.59
CA TYR A 56 7.94 -2.29 -6.68
C TYR A 56 7.45 -3.08 -5.48
N LYS A 57 8.17 -4.12 -5.05
CA LYS A 57 7.79 -4.93 -3.89
C LYS A 57 7.82 -4.11 -2.58
N GLN A 58 8.77 -3.21 -2.43
CA GLN A 58 8.88 -2.35 -1.25
C GLN A 58 7.82 -1.24 -1.25
N GLY A 59 7.53 -0.65 -2.41
CA GLY A 59 6.58 0.44 -2.56
C GLY A 59 5.11 0.01 -2.50
N THR A 60 4.80 -1.26 -2.78
CA THR A 60 3.42 -1.78 -2.78
C THR A 60 2.98 -2.36 -1.44
N GLN A 61 3.82 -2.35 -0.40
CA GLN A 61 3.46 -2.91 0.89
C GLN A 61 2.30 -2.14 1.52
N ILE A 62 1.14 -2.79 1.53
CA ILE A 62 -0.02 -2.40 2.33
C ILE A 62 -0.29 -3.50 3.34
N SER A 63 -0.59 -3.11 4.58
CA SER A 63 -0.97 -4.02 5.65
C SER A 63 -2.33 -3.63 6.20
N ALA A 64 -3.10 -4.62 6.61
CA ALA A 64 -4.37 -4.42 7.30
C ALA A 64 -4.32 -5.18 8.62
N SER A 65 -4.61 -4.48 9.71
CA SER A 65 -4.76 -5.09 11.04
C SER A 65 -6.23 -5.04 11.43
N ARG A 66 -6.78 -6.19 11.86
CA ARG A 66 -8.16 -6.31 12.30
C ARG A 66 -8.24 -6.34 13.82
N PHE A 67 -9.05 -5.48 14.40
CA PHE A 67 -9.35 -5.41 15.83
C PHE A 67 -10.86 -5.42 16.07
N LEU A 68 -11.28 -5.84 17.25
CA LEU A 68 -12.64 -5.62 17.72
C LEU A 68 -12.72 -4.25 18.38
N SER A 69 -13.77 -3.48 18.08
CA SER A 69 -13.96 -2.18 18.72
C SER A 69 -14.19 -2.36 20.22
N ALA A 70 -13.42 -1.65 21.04
CA ALA A 70 -13.64 -1.59 22.49
C ALA A 70 -14.80 -0.65 22.88
N GLN A 71 -15.28 0.16 21.93
CA GLN A 71 -16.15 1.30 22.20
C GLN A 71 -17.57 1.12 21.64
N LYS A 72 -17.73 0.30 20.59
CA LYS A 72 -19.03 -0.12 20.03
C LYS A 72 -19.09 -1.64 20.05
N GLU A 73 -20.10 -2.20 20.71
CA GLU A 73 -20.35 -3.65 20.67
C GLU A 73 -20.61 -4.10 19.23
N ASN A 74 -20.15 -5.31 18.88
CA ASN A 74 -20.38 -5.95 17.58
C ASN A 74 -19.82 -5.19 16.35
N THR A 75 -18.72 -4.44 16.50
CA THR A 75 -18.07 -3.71 15.39
C THR A 75 -16.62 -4.16 15.18
N ALA A 76 -16.27 -4.54 13.94
CA ALA A 76 -14.89 -4.79 13.53
C ALA A 76 -14.23 -3.49 13.08
N VAL A 77 -12.98 -3.25 13.50
CA VAL A 77 -12.15 -2.13 13.05
C VAL A 77 -10.98 -2.68 12.26
N TYR A 78 -10.87 -2.29 11.00
CA TYR A 78 -9.76 -2.60 10.12
C TYR A 78 -8.87 -1.37 9.99
N THR A 79 -7.71 -1.39 10.64
CA THR A 79 -6.70 -0.34 10.50
C THR A 79 -5.83 -0.66 9.29
N LEU A 80 -5.88 0.21 8.29
CA LEU A 80 -5.08 0.12 7.08
C LEU A 80 -3.79 0.92 7.26
N GLN A 81 -2.67 0.34 6.83
CA GLN A 81 -1.34 0.95 6.92
C GLN A 81 -0.64 0.88 5.56
N GLY A 82 -0.12 2.02 5.08
CA GLY A 82 0.70 2.10 3.87
C GLY A 82 0.18 3.08 2.82
N ALA A 83 0.51 2.83 1.56
CA ALA A 83 0.07 3.65 0.43
C ALA A 83 -0.86 2.82 -0.47
N LEU A 84 -2.08 3.32 -0.68
CA LEU A 84 -3.04 2.76 -1.62
C LEU A 84 -2.95 3.49 -2.96
N PHE A 85 -2.49 2.78 -3.98
CA PHE A 85 -2.34 3.22 -5.37
C PHE A 85 -2.48 1.98 -6.28
N PHE A 86 -2.47 2.15 -7.60
CA PHE A 86 -2.74 1.07 -8.56
C PHE A 86 -1.94 -0.23 -8.29
N GLY A 87 -0.68 -0.12 -7.83
CA GLY A 87 0.19 -1.26 -7.56
C GLY A 87 -0.13 -2.02 -6.29
N SER A 88 -0.78 -1.39 -5.30
CA SER A 88 -1.15 -2.00 -4.01
C SER A 88 -2.61 -2.42 -3.94
N VAL A 89 -3.46 -2.03 -4.90
CA VAL A 89 -4.89 -2.42 -4.96
C VAL A 89 -5.11 -3.94 -4.88
N MET A 90 -4.27 -4.73 -5.56
CA MET A 90 -4.40 -6.20 -5.51
C MET A 90 -4.15 -6.76 -4.10
N GLN A 91 -3.14 -6.23 -3.40
CA GLN A 91 -2.83 -6.64 -2.03
C GLN A 91 -3.93 -6.18 -1.08
N PHE A 92 -4.41 -4.94 -1.22
CA PHE A 92 -5.53 -4.40 -0.46
C PHE A 92 -6.78 -5.30 -0.54
N ARG A 93 -7.18 -5.71 -1.74
CA ARG A 93 -8.34 -6.60 -1.94
C ARG A 93 -8.14 -7.97 -1.29
N SER A 94 -6.91 -8.48 -1.24
CA SER A 94 -6.63 -9.77 -0.59
C SER A 94 -6.64 -9.71 0.94
N LEU A 95 -6.53 -8.51 1.52
CA LEU A 95 -6.55 -8.29 2.97
C LEU A 95 -7.96 -8.17 3.54
N LEU A 96 -8.94 -7.85 2.69
CA LEU A 96 -10.34 -7.71 3.08
C LEU A 96 -11.09 -8.99 2.68
N ASP A 97 -11.68 -9.66 3.66
CA ASP A 97 -12.56 -10.81 3.43
C ASP A 97 -13.95 -10.51 3.99
N PRO A 98 -14.88 -10.03 3.15
CA PRO A 98 -16.25 -9.76 3.54
C PRO A 98 -17.04 -11.00 3.94
N SER A 99 -16.65 -12.21 3.52
CA SER A 99 -17.37 -13.44 3.87
C SER A 99 -16.92 -14.00 5.23
N ALA A 100 -15.65 -13.83 5.58
CA ALA A 100 -15.09 -14.32 6.83
C ALA A 100 -15.44 -13.48 8.06
N GLU A 101 -15.89 -12.23 7.87
CA GLU A 101 -16.22 -11.32 8.97
C GLU A 101 -17.61 -11.66 9.57
N PRO A 102 -17.73 -12.01 10.86
CA PRO A 102 -19.03 -12.39 11.44
C PRO A 102 -19.87 -11.18 11.90
N LEU A 103 -19.31 -9.97 11.96
CA LEU A 103 -19.97 -8.80 12.52
C LEU A 103 -20.73 -7.99 11.47
N ASP A 104 -21.84 -7.37 11.90
CA ASP A 104 -22.74 -6.59 11.05
C ASP A 104 -22.22 -5.18 10.75
N SER A 105 -21.26 -4.68 11.54
CA SER A 105 -20.69 -3.34 11.45
C SER A 105 -19.17 -3.40 11.29
N VAL A 106 -18.67 -2.73 10.27
CA VAL A 106 -17.25 -2.70 9.89
C VAL A 106 -16.78 -1.26 9.74
N VAL A 107 -15.70 -0.91 10.42
CA VAL A 107 -15.01 0.38 10.31
C VAL A 107 -13.71 0.15 9.54
N LEU A 108 -13.53 0.85 8.43
CA LEU A 108 -12.26 0.90 7.71
C LEU A 108 -11.55 2.21 8.11
N ASP A 109 -10.45 2.09 8.84
CA ASP A 109 -9.67 3.21 9.35
C ASP A 109 -8.43 3.43 8.47
N PHE A 110 -8.36 4.62 7.85
CA PHE A 110 -7.29 5.04 6.94
C PHE A 110 -6.26 5.97 7.58
N ARG A 111 -6.22 6.07 8.92
CA ARG A 111 -5.31 7.00 9.62
C ARG A 111 -3.85 6.91 9.17
N GLU A 112 -3.36 5.69 8.95
CA GLU A 112 -2.00 5.39 8.51
C GLU A 112 -1.94 4.96 7.03
N CYS A 113 -3.02 5.19 6.26
CA CYS A 113 -3.16 4.78 4.87
C CYS A 113 -3.57 5.95 3.97
N ARG A 114 -2.73 6.30 2.99
CA ARG A 114 -3.06 7.35 2.01
C ARG A 114 -3.53 6.76 0.70
N VAL A 115 -4.61 7.32 0.17
CA VAL A 115 -5.15 7.03 -1.16
C VAL A 115 -4.54 8.05 -2.16
N TRP A 116 -3.83 7.56 -3.17
CA TRP A 116 -3.00 8.41 -4.06
C TRP A 116 -3.56 8.61 -5.46
N ASP A 117 -4.34 7.66 -5.99
CA ASP A 117 -4.83 7.70 -7.36
C ASP A 117 -6.31 7.29 -7.47
N GLN A 118 -6.89 7.49 -8.65
CA GLN A 118 -8.28 7.15 -8.92
C GLN A 118 -8.52 5.63 -8.82
N SER A 119 -7.56 4.80 -9.23
CA SER A 119 -7.68 3.34 -9.13
C SER A 119 -7.76 2.85 -7.68
N ALA A 120 -7.06 3.52 -6.76
CA ALA A 120 -7.15 3.28 -5.33
C ALA A 120 -8.53 3.67 -4.78
N LEU A 121 -9.09 4.79 -5.24
CA LEU A 121 -10.43 5.21 -4.87
C LEU A 121 -11.48 4.17 -5.30
N GLU A 122 -11.41 3.73 -6.57
CA GLU A 122 -12.28 2.67 -7.11
C GLU A 122 -12.11 1.35 -6.34
N ALA A 123 -10.90 1.05 -5.86
CA ALA A 123 -10.67 -0.13 -5.03
C ALA A 123 -11.35 -0.03 -3.66
N VAL A 124 -11.35 1.15 -3.02
CA VAL A 124 -12.07 1.39 -1.76
C VAL A 124 -13.57 1.29 -1.98
N ASP A 125 -14.10 1.91 -3.03
CA ASP A 125 -15.53 1.84 -3.37
C ASP A 125 -15.97 0.39 -3.63
N ALA A 126 -15.20 -0.37 -4.41
CA ALA A 126 -15.45 -1.79 -4.62
C ALA A 126 -15.41 -2.60 -3.32
N ALA A 127 -14.54 -2.26 -2.37
CA ALA A 127 -14.50 -2.92 -1.06
C ALA A 127 -15.77 -2.60 -0.24
N VAL A 128 -16.18 -1.33 -0.18
CA VAL A 128 -17.42 -0.90 0.49
C VAL A 128 -18.63 -1.63 -0.11
N GLN A 129 -18.72 -1.70 -1.44
CA GLN A 129 -19.80 -2.40 -2.11
C GLN A 129 -19.82 -3.88 -1.75
N GLN A 130 -18.68 -4.57 -1.71
CA GLN A 130 -18.63 -5.99 -1.34
C GLN A 130 -19.09 -6.24 0.10
N PHE A 131 -18.74 -5.37 1.05
CA PHE A 131 -19.26 -5.48 2.42
C PHE A 131 -20.76 -5.16 2.49
N THR A 132 -21.23 -4.19 1.70
CA THR A 132 -22.66 -3.84 1.61
C THR A 132 -23.49 -4.96 1.01
N ASP A 133 -22.98 -5.60 -0.05
CA ASP A 133 -23.60 -6.76 -0.70
C ASP A 133 -23.63 -7.98 0.25
N ALA A 134 -22.66 -8.07 1.18
CA ALA A 134 -22.66 -9.03 2.28
C ALA A 134 -23.59 -8.63 3.45
N GLY A 135 -24.36 -7.55 3.32
CA GLY A 135 -25.34 -7.09 4.30
C GLY A 135 -24.77 -6.30 5.49
N LYS A 136 -23.52 -5.81 5.38
CA LYS A 136 -22.81 -5.15 6.49
C LYS A 136 -22.82 -3.64 6.35
N GLN A 137 -22.89 -2.95 7.48
CA GLN A 137 -22.71 -1.51 7.53
C GLN A 137 -21.23 -1.16 7.55
N VAL A 138 -20.80 -0.33 6.59
CA VAL A 138 -19.41 0.10 6.46
C VAL A 138 -19.27 1.58 6.84
N VAL A 139 -18.30 1.89 7.68
CA VAL A 139 -17.94 3.25 8.09
C VAL A 139 -16.49 3.50 7.68
N LEU A 140 -16.23 4.58 6.93
CA LEU A 140 -14.87 4.99 6.57
C LEU A 140 -14.40 6.09 7.53
N GLN A 141 -13.20 5.95 8.09
CA GLN A 141 -12.58 6.92 8.99
C GLN A 141 -11.21 7.38 8.49
N HIS A 142 -10.82 8.61 8.86
CA HIS A 142 -9.53 9.26 8.55
C HIS A 142 -9.13 9.22 7.07
N LEU A 143 -10.13 9.34 6.18
CA LEU A 143 -9.88 9.42 4.76
C LEU A 143 -9.30 10.78 4.39
N SER A 144 -8.38 10.86 3.43
CA SER A 144 -7.87 12.15 2.94
C SER A 144 -9.02 13.08 2.50
N PRO A 145 -8.98 14.40 2.82
CA PRO A 145 -10.04 15.35 2.47
C PRO A 145 -10.42 15.36 0.98
N ASP A 146 -9.44 15.16 0.10
CA ASP A 146 -9.67 15.09 -1.35
C ASP A 146 -10.45 13.84 -1.75
N CYS A 147 -10.18 12.71 -1.08
CA CYS A 147 -10.91 11.46 -1.28
C CYS A 147 -12.32 11.53 -0.68
N GLN A 148 -12.50 12.21 0.46
CA GLN A 148 -13.82 12.43 1.05
C GLN A 148 -14.75 13.15 0.08
N ARG A 149 -14.26 14.17 -0.64
CA ARG A 149 -15.06 14.92 -1.63
C ARG A 149 -15.48 14.07 -2.82
N LEU A 150 -14.65 13.12 -3.24
CA LEU A 150 -14.95 12.23 -4.36
C LEU A 150 -15.93 11.11 -3.94
N LEU A 151 -15.78 10.55 -2.73
CA LEU A 151 -16.70 9.54 -2.20
C LEU A 151 -18.06 10.11 -1.80
N ASN A 152 -18.11 11.32 -1.25
CA ASN A 152 -19.38 12.03 -0.98
C ASN A 152 -20.16 12.36 -2.26
N LYS A 153 -19.48 12.44 -3.41
CA LYS A 153 -20.13 12.57 -4.73
C LYS A 153 -20.62 11.22 -5.28
N ALA A 154 -20.03 10.11 -4.82
CA ALA A 154 -20.26 8.77 -5.36
C ALA A 154 -21.32 7.96 -4.60
N GLY A 155 -21.62 8.26 -3.33
CA GLY A 155 -22.70 7.54 -2.65
C GLY A 155 -23.07 8.02 -1.25
N ASP A 156 -24.38 8.15 -1.04
CA ASP A 156 -25.11 8.52 0.20
C ASP A 156 -25.05 7.45 1.31
N LEU A 157 -24.21 6.41 1.14
CA LEU A 157 -24.16 5.22 1.99
C LEU A 157 -22.92 5.16 2.89
N VAL A 158 -21.99 6.11 2.72
CA VAL A 158 -20.78 6.18 3.52
C VAL A 158 -20.95 7.23 4.61
N LYS A 159 -21.16 6.79 5.86
CA LYS A 159 -20.97 7.69 7.00
C LYS A 159 -19.48 7.94 7.15
N VAL A 160 -18.99 9.02 6.55
CA VAL A 160 -17.67 9.57 6.84
C VAL A 160 -17.79 10.28 8.19
N GLU A 161 -17.48 9.57 9.28
CA GLU A 161 -17.31 10.22 10.58
C GLU A 161 -15.95 10.93 10.56
N VAL A 162 -15.95 12.21 10.15
CA VAL A 162 -14.83 13.12 10.39
C VAL A 162 -14.83 13.43 11.88
N LEU A 163 -14.05 12.69 12.67
CA LEU A 163 -13.80 13.05 14.06
C LEU A 163 -13.11 14.42 14.06
N GLY A 164 -13.58 15.37 14.86
CA GLY A 164 -13.06 16.75 14.91
C GLY A 164 -11.62 16.91 15.41
N ASP A 165 -10.89 15.80 15.56
CA ASP A 165 -9.51 15.71 16.07
C ASP A 165 -8.52 15.29 14.96
N ASP A 166 -8.90 15.51 13.69
CA ASP A 166 -8.10 15.14 12.53
C ASP A 166 -6.91 16.12 12.38
N PRO A 167 -5.65 15.68 12.54
CA PRO A 167 -4.50 16.57 12.44
C PRO A 167 -4.38 17.12 11.02
N ARG A 168 -4.45 18.45 10.88
CA ARG A 168 -4.18 19.14 9.61
C ARG A 168 -2.71 18.95 9.25
N TYR A 169 -2.43 18.14 8.23
CA TYR A 169 -1.11 18.02 7.67
C TYR A 169 -0.84 19.19 6.71
N PRO A 170 0.23 19.98 6.90
CA PRO A 170 0.67 20.93 5.90
C PRO A 170 1.12 20.15 4.66
N VAL A 171 0.44 20.36 3.53
CA VAL A 171 0.91 19.91 2.22
C VAL A 171 2.06 20.82 1.79
N ALA A 172 3.12 20.26 1.24
CA ALA A 172 4.31 21.03 0.80
C ALA A 172 4.03 22.10 -0.27
N ALA A 173 2.80 22.14 -0.82
CA ALA A 173 2.33 23.16 -1.74
C ALA A 173 1.85 24.44 -1.05
N ASP A 174 1.56 24.40 0.25
CA ASP A 174 1.22 25.59 1.05
C ASP A 174 2.51 26.13 1.67
N TYR A 175 3.35 26.77 0.85
CA TYR A 175 4.24 27.79 1.40
C TYR A 175 3.36 28.97 1.82
N PRO A 176 3.38 29.40 3.09
CA PRO A 176 2.80 30.69 3.42
C PRO A 176 3.49 31.74 2.55
N ASP A 177 2.69 32.63 1.95
CA ASP A 177 3.19 33.82 1.27
C ASP A 177 4.24 34.51 2.14
N GLU A 178 5.26 35.08 1.49
CA GLU A 178 6.43 35.67 2.13
C GLU A 178 6.08 36.43 3.42
N PRO A 179 6.83 36.21 4.51
CA PRO A 179 6.52 36.84 5.78
C PRO A 179 6.55 38.35 5.63
N THR A 180 5.40 39.00 5.84
CA THR A 180 5.31 40.45 5.91
C THR A 180 6.28 40.98 6.96
N PRO A 181 7.06 42.04 6.70
CA PRO A 181 8.03 42.55 7.67
C PRO A 181 7.33 42.98 8.97
N GLY A 182 7.54 42.24 10.07
CA GLY A 182 7.03 42.60 11.40
C GLY A 182 6.57 41.46 12.31
N THR A 183 6.45 40.22 11.83
CA THR A 183 6.09 39.08 12.69
C THR A 183 7.33 38.43 13.33
N PRO A 184 7.38 38.28 14.68
CA PRO A 184 8.52 37.65 15.33
C PRO A 184 8.65 36.17 14.94
N TYR A 185 9.88 35.74 14.66
CA TYR A 185 10.26 34.37 14.35
C TYR A 185 10.12 33.50 15.61
N ASN A 186 9.23 32.51 15.60
CA ASN A 186 9.11 31.57 16.72
C ASN A 186 10.32 30.62 16.71
N ASP A 187 11.12 30.73 17.77
CA ASP A 187 12.35 29.98 18.01
C ASP A 187 12.04 28.47 18.17
N PHE A 188 12.92 27.62 17.64
CA PHE A 188 12.76 26.15 17.50
C PHE A 188 12.68 25.35 18.83
N LYS A 189 12.33 25.98 19.95
CA LYS A 189 12.33 25.40 21.30
C LYS A 189 11.15 24.49 21.63
N ASP A 190 10.10 24.48 20.81
CA ASP A 190 8.87 23.73 21.10
C ASP A 190 8.80 22.32 20.48
N TYR A 191 9.87 21.86 19.83
CA TYR A 191 9.93 20.50 19.26
C TYR A 191 10.61 19.52 20.21
N VAL A 192 9.84 18.57 20.76
CA VAL A 192 10.37 17.45 21.53
C VAL A 192 10.82 16.34 20.57
N PRO A 193 12.08 15.84 20.67
CA PRO A 193 12.54 14.78 19.79
C PRO A 193 11.88 13.44 20.17
N VAL A 194 11.25 12.80 19.18
CA VAL A 194 10.85 11.38 19.25
C VAL A 194 12.08 10.53 18.89
N ASN A 195 12.61 9.81 19.87
CA ASN A 195 13.68 8.84 19.64
C ASN A 195 13.10 7.56 19.01
N PHE A 196 13.76 7.07 17.97
CA PHE A 196 13.52 5.76 17.34
C PHE A 196 14.13 4.62 18.17
#